data_AF-A0A563C6R4-F1
#
_entry.id   AF-A0A563C6R4-F1
#
_cell.length_a   1.000
_cell.length_b   1.000
_cell.length_c   1.000
_cell.angle_alpha   90.00
_cell.angle_beta   90.00
_cell.angle_gamma   90.00
#
_symmetry.space_group_name_H-M   'P 1'
#
loop_
_entity.id
_entity.type
_entity.pdbx_description
1 polymer ?
#
loop_
_entity_poly.entity_id
_entity_poly.type
_entity_poly.pdbx_seq_one_letter_code
_entity_poly.pdbx_strand_id
1 'polypeptide(L)'
;MNKLKKLILLLITTIITLQPTRVFALKDSDWDIFDINGIYYFDKDAANCITSNLSGTLSKLYDGNEIISQSDLAKISANRPFYEKAAAPYGFPWQLLATIHYRETSLRHYNPPNGQGVYQLYTYTNGGTNSKAFTNFGEVSDAEFQRQTDILAQMLQSLYGVGLNLKTDDGIKTLLFRYNGTARAYIAQARTLGYNEQEAARGEGSPYVMNLADAKRDSRKNTNWLQIKTDHGKPSSANLIPGAFLIFSTLGGSNGVSSCSGGGGNLSINQTALNLAWPSSGHGITPTDNYRNALIQTGVNRLGDRWSMMGASCDAFVAAVLRFSGIDKNFACCGVSNSGATSTYVRNSGKFIEVENRQGSLKPGDIRLSSGHIEIYVEQNGVGKIASASHGSRTGELLPFYDNSSTFKAYRFIGNTNI
;
A
#
# COMPACT_ATOMS: atom_id res chain seq x y z
N MET A 1 -23.39 51.15 -32.87
CA MET A 1 -24.01 49.80 -33.02
C MET A 1 -25.37 49.81 -32.30
N ASN A 2 -26.47 49.62 -33.04
CA ASN A 2 -27.84 49.85 -32.56
C ASN A 2 -28.21 48.88 -31.41
N LYS A 3 -28.99 49.31 -30.41
CA LYS A 3 -29.29 48.51 -29.18
C LYS A 3 -29.81 47.10 -29.50
N LEU A 4 -30.56 46.95 -30.58
CA LEU A 4 -31.07 45.65 -31.06
C LEU A 4 -29.95 44.71 -31.56
N LYS A 5 -28.91 45.24 -32.20
CA LYS A 5 -27.75 44.43 -32.63
C LYS A 5 -26.91 43.95 -31.45
N LYS A 6 -26.82 44.74 -30.36
CA LYS A 6 -26.14 44.30 -29.14
C LYS A 6 -26.91 43.20 -28.42
N LEU A 7 -28.24 43.28 -28.38
CA LEU A 7 -29.08 42.26 -27.74
C LEU A 7 -29.06 40.92 -28.51
N ILE A 8 -29.12 40.97 -29.85
CA ILE A 8 -29.03 39.77 -30.68
C ILE A 8 -27.65 39.12 -30.57
N LEU A 9 -26.57 39.91 -30.54
CA LEU A 9 -25.23 39.38 -30.38
C LEU A 9 -25.03 38.72 -29.01
N LEU A 10 -25.63 39.29 -27.95
CA LEU A 10 -25.59 38.73 -26.59
C LEU A 10 -26.38 37.41 -26.49
N LEU A 11 -27.55 37.32 -27.15
CA LEU A 11 -28.38 36.12 -27.16
C LEU A 11 -27.73 34.96 -27.93
N ILE A 12 -27.08 35.26 -29.06
CA ILE A 12 -26.36 34.26 -29.87
C ILE A 12 -25.12 33.75 -29.12
N THR A 13 -24.41 34.62 -28.39
CA THR A 13 -23.28 34.19 -27.56
C THR A 13 -23.70 33.34 -26.36
N THR A 14 -24.91 33.52 -25.80
CA THR A 14 -25.41 32.66 -24.72
C THR A 14 -25.89 31.29 -25.20
N ILE A 15 -26.42 31.19 -26.42
CA ILE A 15 -26.90 29.90 -26.97
C ILE A 15 -25.73 29.00 -27.41
N ILE A 16 -24.60 29.57 -27.85
CA ILE A 16 -23.42 28.79 -28.28
C ILE A 16 -22.67 28.19 -27.07
N THR A 17 -22.74 28.80 -25.88
CA THR A 17 -22.07 28.29 -24.67
C THR A 17 -22.87 27.24 -23.90
N LEU A 18 -24.08 26.89 -24.35
CA LEU A 18 -24.98 25.93 -23.70
C LEU A 18 -25.05 24.56 -24.42
N GLN A 19 -24.13 24.26 -25.33
CA GLN A 19 -24.04 22.90 -25.89
C GLN A 19 -23.50 21.96 -24.78
N PRO A 20 -24.22 20.89 -24.40
CA PRO A 20 -23.66 19.90 -23.49
C PRO A 20 -22.45 19.28 -24.16
N THR A 21 -21.29 19.36 -23.49
CA THR A 21 -20.08 18.65 -23.89
C THR A 21 -20.38 17.16 -23.91
N ARG A 22 -20.54 16.59 -25.10
CA ARG A 22 -20.62 15.13 -25.26
C ARG A 22 -19.20 14.59 -25.15
N VAL A 23 -18.88 14.04 -23.99
CA VAL A 23 -17.63 13.30 -23.75
C VAL A 23 -17.79 11.93 -24.39
N PHE A 24 -17.07 11.68 -25.48
CA PHE A 24 -16.95 10.34 -26.04
C PHE A 24 -15.84 9.59 -25.29
N ALA A 25 -16.11 8.34 -24.89
CA ALA A 25 -15.09 7.47 -24.33
C ALA A 25 -14.04 7.16 -25.41
N LEU A 26 -12.77 7.41 -25.07
CA LEU A 26 -11.63 7.16 -25.95
C LEU A 26 -11.36 5.65 -26.06
N LYS A 27 -10.89 5.19 -27.22
CA LYS A 27 -10.49 3.79 -27.40
C LYS A 27 -9.11 3.57 -26.82
N ASP A 28 -8.79 2.37 -26.32
CA ASP A 28 -7.53 2.03 -25.66
C ASP A 28 -6.26 2.51 -26.41
N SER A 29 -6.27 2.49 -27.74
CA SER A 29 -5.18 2.99 -28.59
C SER A 29 -4.91 4.51 -28.48
N ASP A 30 -5.92 5.29 -28.07
CA ASP A 30 -5.82 6.74 -27.93
C ASP A 30 -5.17 7.13 -26.58
N TRP A 31 -5.19 6.24 -25.58
CA TRP A 31 -4.60 6.47 -24.25
C TRP A 31 -3.08 6.39 -24.30
N ASP A 32 -2.54 5.39 -25.02
CA ASP A 32 -1.10 5.25 -25.26
C ASP A 32 -0.52 6.49 -25.97
N ILE A 33 -1.30 7.10 -26.88
CA ILE A 33 -0.91 8.33 -27.59
C ILE A 33 -0.85 9.52 -26.62
N PHE A 34 -1.75 9.62 -25.64
CA PHE A 34 -1.74 10.72 -24.68
C PHE A 34 -0.65 10.57 -23.62
N ASP A 35 -0.37 9.34 -23.18
CA ASP A 35 0.74 9.04 -22.26
C ASP A 35 2.11 9.32 -22.92
N ILE A 36 2.31 8.93 -24.18
CA ILE A 36 3.56 9.17 -24.92
C ILE A 36 3.79 10.67 -25.19
N ASN A 37 2.72 11.45 -25.38
CA ASN A 37 2.81 12.87 -25.71
C ASN A 37 2.64 13.81 -24.50
N GLY A 38 2.54 13.26 -23.28
CA GLY A 38 2.39 14.04 -22.05
C GLY A 38 1.11 14.89 -22.04
N ILE A 39 0.06 14.45 -22.73
CA ILE A 39 -1.23 15.13 -22.80
C ILE A 39 -2.08 14.63 -21.64
N TYR A 40 -2.36 15.51 -20.68
CA TYR A 40 -3.17 15.18 -19.50
C TYR A 40 -4.63 14.93 -19.89
N TYR A 41 -5.16 13.77 -19.51
CA TYR A 41 -6.58 13.42 -19.63
C TYR A 41 -7.17 13.05 -18.26
N PHE A 42 -8.48 13.19 -18.14
CA PHE A 42 -9.21 12.83 -16.93
C PHE A 42 -9.54 11.33 -16.95
N ASP A 43 -8.82 10.55 -16.14
CA ASP A 43 -9.16 9.15 -15.85
C ASP A 43 -10.17 9.10 -14.69
N LYS A 44 -11.43 8.80 -15.02
CA LYS A 44 -12.52 8.66 -14.06
C LYS A 44 -12.34 7.47 -13.09
N ASP A 45 -11.46 6.52 -13.41
CA ASP A 45 -11.19 5.31 -12.64
C ASP A 45 -9.89 5.43 -11.81
N ALA A 46 -9.14 6.54 -11.94
CA ALA A 46 -7.96 6.87 -11.13
C ALA A 46 -8.31 7.46 -9.75
N ALA A 47 -9.56 7.85 -9.52
CA ALA A 47 -9.98 8.45 -8.27
C ALA A 47 -10.59 7.39 -7.34
N ASN A 48 -9.81 6.90 -6.37
CA ASN A 48 -10.20 6.57 -4.98
C ASN A 48 -9.10 5.77 -4.26
N CYS A 49 -8.05 6.44 -3.79
CA CYS A 49 -7.25 5.96 -2.65
C CYS A 49 -7.58 6.85 -1.44
N ILE A 50 -8.37 6.32 -0.50
CA ILE A 50 -8.61 6.97 0.81
C ILE A 50 -7.74 6.23 1.83
N THR A 51 -6.82 6.96 2.46
CA THR A 51 -5.80 6.44 3.37
C THR A 51 -6.26 6.52 4.83
N SER A 52 -6.17 5.40 5.56
CA SER A 52 -6.13 5.42 7.03
C SER A 52 -5.05 4.47 7.58
N ASN A 53 -4.04 5.13 8.16
CA ASN A 53 -2.97 4.74 9.08
C ASN A 53 -2.83 3.28 9.57
N LEU A 54 -1.58 2.79 9.57
CA LEU A 54 -1.10 1.96 10.68
C LEU A 54 0.28 2.39 11.15
N SER A 55 0.35 2.71 12.43
CA SER A 55 1.58 2.95 13.16
C SER A 55 2.13 1.61 13.68
N GLY A 56 3.19 1.06 13.07
CA GLY A 56 4.24 0.23 13.72
C GLY A 56 3.79 -0.84 14.73
N THR A 57 2.60 -1.38 14.55
CA THR A 57 2.04 -2.48 15.31
C THR A 57 1.82 -3.56 14.27
N LEU A 58 2.24 -4.79 14.52
CA LEU A 58 1.74 -5.93 13.77
C LEU A 58 0.22 -5.79 13.69
N SER A 59 -0.37 -5.73 12.49
CA SER A 59 -1.82 -5.56 12.36
C SER A 59 -2.46 -6.64 13.21
N LYS A 60 -3.26 -6.20 14.18
CA LYS A 60 -3.83 -7.09 15.18
C LYS A 60 -5.13 -7.65 14.63
N LEU A 61 -5.39 -8.91 14.94
CA LEU A 61 -6.71 -9.47 14.96
C LEU A 61 -7.63 -8.62 15.85
N TYR A 62 -8.93 -8.80 15.67
CA TYR A 62 -9.93 -8.04 16.42
C TYR A 62 -9.84 -8.19 17.96
N ASP A 63 -9.11 -9.19 18.44
CA ASP A 63 -8.86 -9.45 19.86
C ASP A 63 -7.47 -9.02 20.35
N GLY A 64 -6.70 -8.33 19.50
CA GLY A 64 -5.42 -7.75 19.85
C GLY A 64 -4.19 -8.64 19.59
N ASN A 65 -4.37 -9.88 19.12
CA ASN A 65 -3.26 -10.76 18.73
C ASN A 65 -2.68 -10.38 17.37
N GLU A 66 -1.41 -10.64 17.13
CA GLU A 66 -0.74 -10.28 15.86
C GLU A 66 -1.21 -11.20 14.71
N ILE A 67 -1.49 -10.62 13.53
CA ILE A 67 -1.86 -11.40 12.33
C ILE A 67 -0.64 -12.10 11.73
N ILE A 68 0.51 -11.45 11.73
CA ILE A 68 1.77 -12.00 11.21
C ILE A 68 2.81 -11.89 12.31
N SER A 69 3.55 -12.96 12.57
CA SER A 69 4.66 -12.93 13.53
C SER A 69 5.83 -12.10 12.98
N GLN A 70 6.66 -11.54 13.88
CA GLN A 70 7.87 -10.83 13.45
C GLN A 70 8.82 -11.71 12.63
N SER A 71 8.92 -13.01 12.95
CA SER A 71 9.73 -13.97 12.19
C SER A 71 9.21 -14.18 10.78
N ASP A 72 7.89 -14.23 10.60
CA ASP A 72 7.31 -14.40 9.27
C ASP A 72 7.37 -13.12 8.45
N LEU A 73 7.24 -11.94 9.07
CA LEU A 73 7.54 -10.67 8.39
C LEU A 73 8.97 -10.63 7.86
N ALA A 74 9.94 -11.14 8.61
CA ALA A 74 11.33 -11.21 8.14
C ALA A 74 11.47 -12.12 6.90
N LYS A 75 10.81 -13.29 6.90
CA LYS A 75 10.77 -14.18 5.72
C LYS A 75 10.07 -13.53 4.53
N ILE A 76 8.96 -12.82 4.74
CA ILE A 76 8.26 -12.08 3.69
C ILE A 76 9.18 -10.99 3.11
N SER A 77 9.89 -10.26 3.96
CA SER A 77 10.84 -9.24 3.54
C SER A 77 11.99 -9.83 2.73
N ALA A 78 12.51 -11.01 3.11
CA ALA A 78 13.56 -11.70 2.37
C ALA A 78 13.08 -12.16 0.98
N ASN A 79 11.83 -12.64 0.89
CA ASN A 79 11.23 -13.11 -0.36
C ASN A 79 10.66 -11.99 -1.24
N ARG A 80 10.60 -10.76 -0.74
CA ARG A 80 9.95 -9.61 -1.40
C ARG A 80 10.45 -9.36 -2.84
N PRO A 81 11.76 -9.42 -3.15
CA PRO A 81 12.22 -9.19 -4.52
C PRO A 81 11.61 -10.17 -5.54
N PHE A 82 11.36 -11.43 -5.14
CA PHE A 82 10.73 -12.43 -6.01
C PHE A 82 9.27 -12.07 -6.33
N TYR A 83 8.53 -11.62 -5.30
CA TYR A 83 7.13 -11.22 -5.46
C TYR A 83 7.00 -9.95 -6.29
N GLU A 84 7.82 -8.93 -6.02
CA GLU A 84 7.79 -7.67 -6.78
C GLU A 84 8.13 -7.91 -8.25
N LYS A 85 9.14 -8.74 -8.53
CA LYS A 85 9.52 -9.11 -9.89
C LYS A 85 8.40 -9.83 -10.64
N ALA A 86 7.73 -10.78 -9.99
CA ALA A 86 6.66 -11.57 -10.61
C ALA A 86 5.36 -10.75 -10.80
N ALA A 87 5.06 -9.82 -9.89
CA ALA A 87 3.85 -9.00 -9.94
C ALA A 87 3.95 -7.84 -10.94
N ALA A 88 5.15 -7.27 -11.11
CA ALA A 88 5.38 -6.07 -11.93
C ALA A 88 4.80 -6.14 -13.36
N PRO A 89 4.94 -7.25 -14.12
CA PRO A 89 4.39 -7.34 -15.49
C PRO A 89 2.86 -7.24 -15.57
N TYR A 90 2.16 -7.45 -14.46
CA TYR A 90 0.70 -7.52 -14.41
C TYR A 90 0.05 -6.36 -13.64
N GLY A 91 0.84 -5.49 -13.01
CA GLY A 91 0.34 -4.28 -12.34
C GLY A 91 -0.53 -4.53 -11.10
N PHE A 92 -0.45 -5.70 -10.47
CA PHE A 92 -1.14 -6.01 -9.21
C PHE A 92 -0.19 -5.96 -8.00
N PRO A 93 -0.69 -5.80 -6.76
CA PRO A 93 0.16 -5.71 -5.56
C PRO A 93 0.90 -7.02 -5.25
N TRP A 94 2.22 -6.95 -5.04
CA TRP A 94 3.07 -8.11 -4.70
C TRP A 94 2.62 -8.84 -3.42
N GLN A 95 1.92 -8.14 -2.53
CA GLN A 95 1.34 -8.68 -1.31
C GLN A 95 0.41 -9.86 -1.57
N LEU A 96 -0.24 -9.93 -2.75
CA LEU A 96 -1.05 -11.08 -3.14
C LEU A 96 -0.21 -12.37 -3.17
N LEU A 97 0.98 -12.31 -3.77
CA LEU A 97 1.88 -13.47 -3.90
C LEU A 97 2.41 -13.88 -2.53
N ALA A 98 2.83 -12.92 -1.70
CA ALA A 98 3.29 -13.18 -0.34
C ALA A 98 2.20 -13.81 0.54
N THR A 99 0.96 -13.33 0.40
CA THR A 99 -0.21 -13.85 1.13
C THR A 99 -0.48 -15.31 0.78
N ILE A 100 -0.47 -15.64 -0.51
CA ILE A 100 -0.68 -17.02 -0.96
C ILE A 100 0.48 -17.90 -0.50
N HIS A 101 1.73 -17.45 -0.65
CA HIS A 101 2.89 -18.20 -0.15
C HIS A 101 2.77 -18.52 1.36
N TYR A 102 2.32 -17.54 2.15
CA TYR A 102 2.08 -17.73 3.57
C TYR A 102 1.02 -18.81 3.82
N ARG A 103 -0.12 -18.71 3.13
CA ARG A 103 -1.28 -19.60 3.33
C ARG A 103 -1.03 -21.03 2.90
N GLU A 104 -0.20 -21.23 1.87
CA GLU A 104 0.03 -22.54 1.25
C GLU A 104 1.16 -23.33 1.91
N THR A 105 2.33 -22.71 2.12
CA THR A 105 3.51 -23.43 2.65
C THR A 105 4.15 -22.74 3.84
N SER A 106 3.51 -21.71 4.41
CA SER A 106 4.05 -20.93 5.53
C SER A 106 5.41 -20.31 5.18
N LEU A 107 5.50 -19.76 3.97
CA LEU A 107 6.67 -19.05 3.42
C LEU A 107 7.90 -19.93 3.16
N ARG A 108 7.74 -21.26 3.13
CA ARG A 108 8.83 -22.19 2.83
C ARG A 108 9.04 -22.31 1.33
N HIS A 109 10.29 -22.18 0.89
CA HIS A 109 10.74 -22.55 -0.45
C HIS A 109 10.79 -24.08 -0.56
N TYR A 110 9.63 -24.72 -0.52
CA TYR A 110 9.50 -26.17 -0.41
C TYR A 110 8.37 -26.68 -1.28
N ASN A 111 8.66 -27.68 -2.12
CA ASN A 111 7.67 -28.42 -2.88
C ASN A 111 7.16 -29.62 -2.06
N PRO A 112 5.87 -29.65 -1.68
CA PRO A 112 5.31 -30.81 -1.01
C PRO A 112 5.20 -32.03 -1.93
N PRO A 113 5.13 -33.26 -1.37
CA PRO A 113 5.05 -34.51 -2.14
C PRO A 113 3.82 -34.65 -3.03
N ASN A 114 2.84 -33.74 -2.91
CA ASN A 114 1.62 -33.77 -3.72
C ASN A 114 1.82 -33.20 -5.14
N GLY A 115 3.04 -32.76 -5.50
CA GLY A 115 3.35 -32.30 -6.86
C GLY A 115 2.74 -30.96 -7.25
N GLN A 116 2.14 -30.22 -6.31
CA GLN A 116 1.47 -28.94 -6.57
C GLN A 116 2.40 -27.72 -6.37
N GLY A 117 3.60 -27.93 -5.88
CA GLY A 117 4.64 -26.89 -5.76
C GLY A 117 4.46 -25.97 -4.55
N VAL A 118 5.33 -24.95 -4.45
CA VAL A 118 5.41 -23.99 -3.33
C VAL A 118 4.09 -23.24 -3.09
N TYR A 119 3.30 -23.04 -4.14
CA TYR A 119 2.02 -22.34 -4.06
C TYR A 119 0.81 -23.28 -4.14
N GLN A 120 1.01 -24.60 -4.14
CA GLN A 120 -0.10 -25.57 -4.22
C GLN A 120 -1.02 -25.31 -5.44
N LEU A 121 -0.42 -25.18 -6.63
CA LEU A 121 -1.08 -24.82 -7.88
C LEU A 121 -1.91 -25.98 -8.45
N TYR A 122 -3.01 -26.35 -7.78
CA TYR A 122 -3.90 -27.46 -8.16
C TYR A 122 -4.33 -27.37 -9.63
N THR A 123 -4.87 -26.23 -10.07
CA THR A 123 -5.38 -26.05 -11.45
C THR A 123 -4.28 -26.18 -12.50
N TYR A 124 -3.06 -25.72 -12.19
CA TYR A 124 -1.93 -25.80 -13.12
C TYR A 124 -1.41 -27.23 -13.30
N THR A 125 -1.38 -27.98 -12.20
CA THR A 125 -0.79 -29.32 -12.11
C THR A 125 -1.82 -30.44 -12.24
N ASN A 126 -3.10 -30.11 -12.35
CA ASN A 126 -4.22 -31.04 -12.23
C ASN A 126 -4.13 -31.89 -10.94
N GLY A 127 -4.01 -31.21 -9.81
CA GLY A 127 -3.82 -31.87 -8.51
C GLY A 127 -2.50 -32.64 -8.38
N GLY A 128 -1.48 -32.27 -9.16
CA GLY A 128 -0.18 -32.94 -9.18
C GLY A 128 -0.06 -34.13 -10.13
N THR A 129 -1.04 -34.37 -11.01
CA THR A 129 -1.06 -35.58 -11.87
C THR A 129 -0.69 -35.33 -13.33
N ASN A 130 -0.54 -34.09 -13.78
CA ASN A 130 -0.17 -33.78 -15.16
C ASN A 130 1.35 -33.58 -15.35
N SER A 131 1.78 -33.38 -16.60
CA SER A 131 3.20 -33.17 -16.94
C SER A 131 3.82 -31.87 -16.41
N LYS A 132 3.03 -30.97 -15.81
CA LYS A 132 3.47 -29.72 -15.19
C LYS A 132 3.66 -29.85 -13.67
N ALA A 133 3.41 -31.03 -13.10
CA ALA A 133 3.60 -31.29 -11.68
C ALA A 133 5.05 -31.05 -11.24
N PHE A 134 5.22 -30.52 -10.03
CA PHE A 134 6.53 -30.21 -9.46
C PHE A 134 7.07 -31.44 -8.72
N THR A 135 7.79 -32.30 -9.45
CA THR A 135 8.25 -33.61 -8.95
C THR A 135 9.55 -33.56 -8.13
N ASN A 136 10.26 -32.43 -8.15
CA ASN A 136 11.39 -32.19 -7.26
C ASN A 136 10.87 -31.78 -5.89
N PHE A 137 10.56 -32.77 -5.06
CA PHE A 137 10.09 -32.57 -3.69
C PHE A 137 11.23 -32.13 -2.78
N GLY A 138 10.92 -31.30 -1.78
CA GLY A 138 11.95 -30.75 -0.90
C GLY A 138 12.18 -29.27 -1.10
N GLU A 139 13.28 -28.79 -0.55
CA GLU A 139 13.73 -27.41 -0.72
C GLU A 139 13.98 -27.11 -2.21
N VAL A 140 13.60 -25.90 -2.63
CA VAL A 140 13.82 -25.44 -4.00
C VAL A 140 14.84 -24.31 -4.03
N SER A 141 15.55 -24.18 -5.16
CA SER A 141 16.45 -23.05 -5.38
C SER A 141 15.67 -21.75 -5.62
N ASP A 142 16.32 -20.60 -5.40
CA ASP A 142 15.77 -19.28 -5.72
C ASP A 142 15.24 -19.17 -7.16
N ALA A 143 15.94 -19.80 -8.12
CA ALA A 143 15.52 -19.81 -9.52
C ALA A 143 14.20 -20.58 -9.72
N GLU A 144 14.05 -21.71 -9.04
CA GLU A 144 12.81 -22.49 -9.09
C GLU A 144 11.68 -21.81 -8.31
N PHE A 145 11.99 -21.19 -7.17
CA PHE A 145 11.04 -20.37 -6.43
C PHE A 145 10.55 -19.19 -7.27
N GLN A 146 11.44 -18.45 -7.95
CA GLN A 146 11.06 -17.39 -8.88
C GLN A 146 10.16 -17.93 -10.00
N ARG A 147 10.53 -19.05 -10.64
CA ARG A 147 9.74 -19.65 -11.73
C ARG A 147 8.31 -19.99 -11.28
N GLN A 148 8.16 -20.58 -10.10
CA GLN A 148 6.84 -20.89 -9.54
C GLN A 148 6.06 -19.63 -9.15
N THR A 149 6.74 -18.59 -8.68
CA THR A 149 6.15 -17.29 -8.36
C THR A 149 5.64 -16.59 -9.62
N ASP A 150 6.39 -16.65 -10.72
CA ASP A 150 5.99 -16.11 -12.03
C ASP A 150 4.78 -16.86 -12.60
N ILE A 151 4.74 -18.19 -12.47
CA ILE A 151 3.57 -19.01 -12.86
C ILE A 151 2.34 -18.60 -12.04
N LEU A 152 2.47 -18.47 -10.72
CA LEU A 152 1.37 -18.00 -9.88
C LEU A 152 0.89 -16.63 -10.34
N ALA A 153 1.80 -15.67 -10.55
CA ALA A 153 1.45 -14.32 -10.98
C ALA A 153 0.67 -14.31 -12.30
N GLN A 154 1.09 -15.11 -13.28
CA GLN A 154 0.37 -15.31 -14.52
C GLN A 154 -1.04 -15.89 -14.28
N MET A 155 -1.19 -16.87 -13.40
CA MET A 155 -2.50 -17.46 -13.09
C MET A 155 -3.42 -16.48 -12.34
N LEU A 156 -2.86 -15.65 -11.45
CA LEU A 156 -3.63 -14.61 -10.78
C LEU A 156 -4.24 -13.64 -11.78
N GLN A 157 -3.50 -13.24 -12.82
CA GLN A 157 -4.01 -12.36 -13.87
C GLN A 157 -4.96 -13.07 -14.85
N SER A 158 -4.57 -14.24 -15.37
CA SER A 158 -5.22 -14.88 -16.53
C SER A 158 -6.36 -15.84 -16.17
N LEU A 159 -6.48 -16.22 -14.90
CA LEU A 159 -7.48 -17.18 -14.45
C LEU A 159 -8.27 -16.63 -13.26
N TYR A 160 -7.62 -16.40 -12.12
CA TYR A 160 -8.34 -16.11 -10.88
C TYR A 160 -8.87 -14.67 -10.84
N GLY A 161 -8.12 -13.72 -11.40
CA GLY A 161 -8.41 -12.29 -11.45
C GLY A 161 -9.29 -11.85 -12.62
N VAL A 162 -9.65 -12.73 -13.55
CA VAL A 162 -10.43 -12.38 -14.74
C VAL A 162 -11.75 -11.72 -14.35
N GLY A 163 -11.98 -10.51 -14.88
CA GLY A 163 -13.17 -9.70 -14.63
C GLY A 163 -13.25 -9.07 -13.23
N LEU A 164 -12.17 -9.12 -12.45
CA LEU A 164 -12.11 -8.51 -11.12
C LEU A 164 -11.33 -7.21 -11.14
N ASN A 165 -11.77 -6.24 -10.35
CA ASN A 165 -10.95 -5.06 -10.04
C ASN A 165 -10.02 -5.39 -8.87
N LEU A 166 -8.77 -5.75 -9.17
CA LEU A 166 -7.77 -6.11 -8.15
C LEU A 166 -7.23 -4.91 -7.35
N LYS A 167 -7.78 -3.70 -7.56
CA LYS A 167 -7.55 -2.52 -6.73
C LYS A 167 -8.57 -2.40 -5.59
N THR A 168 -9.60 -3.25 -5.55
CA THR A 168 -10.62 -3.23 -4.50
C THR A 168 -10.54 -4.46 -3.61
N ASP A 169 -10.90 -4.29 -2.34
CA ASP A 169 -10.97 -5.38 -1.37
C ASP A 169 -11.88 -6.51 -1.84
N ASP A 170 -13.01 -6.16 -2.46
CA ASP A 170 -13.96 -7.12 -3.00
C ASP A 170 -13.37 -7.94 -4.15
N GLY A 171 -12.62 -7.30 -5.05
CA GLY A 171 -11.89 -8.01 -6.11
C GLY A 171 -10.83 -8.94 -5.54
N ILE A 172 -10.08 -8.48 -4.53
CA ILE A 172 -9.05 -9.30 -3.87
C ILE A 172 -9.65 -10.49 -3.14
N LYS A 173 -10.68 -10.29 -2.31
CA LYS A 173 -11.38 -11.37 -1.60
C LYS A 173 -11.94 -12.40 -2.58
N THR A 174 -12.57 -11.93 -3.67
CA THR A 174 -13.10 -12.81 -4.72
C THR A 174 -12.00 -13.61 -5.40
N LEU A 175 -10.86 -12.99 -5.71
CA LEU A 175 -9.69 -13.68 -6.26
C LEU A 175 -9.18 -14.76 -5.30
N LEU A 176 -9.00 -14.43 -4.02
CA LEU A 176 -8.53 -15.38 -2.99
C LEU A 176 -9.53 -16.53 -2.79
N PHE A 177 -10.83 -16.25 -2.92
CA PHE A 177 -11.87 -17.28 -2.84
C PHE A 177 -11.85 -18.22 -4.05
N ARG A 178 -11.65 -17.67 -5.26
CA ARG A 178 -11.45 -18.45 -6.49
C ARG A 178 -10.19 -19.29 -6.42
N TYR A 179 -9.11 -18.73 -5.88
CA TYR A 179 -7.84 -19.43 -5.69
C TYR A 179 -7.99 -20.69 -4.82
N ASN A 180 -8.64 -20.55 -3.65
CA ASN A 180 -8.88 -21.66 -2.73
C ASN A 180 -9.94 -22.66 -3.24
N GLY A 181 -10.82 -22.24 -4.14
CA GLY A 181 -11.98 -23.00 -4.59
C GLY A 181 -13.28 -22.50 -3.95
N THR A 182 -14.26 -22.18 -4.80
CA THR A 182 -15.55 -21.55 -4.46
C THR A 182 -16.60 -22.55 -3.97
N ALA A 183 -16.29 -23.31 -2.91
CA ALA A 183 -17.18 -24.34 -2.42
C ALA A 183 -18.53 -23.77 -1.96
N ARG A 184 -19.65 -24.41 -2.38
CA ARG A 184 -21.01 -24.02 -1.97
C ARG A 184 -21.20 -24.02 -0.45
N ALA A 185 -20.46 -24.86 0.27
CA ALA A 185 -20.44 -24.89 1.73
C ALA A 185 -20.03 -23.53 2.33
N TYR A 186 -19.06 -22.84 1.75
CA TYR A 186 -18.61 -21.52 2.24
C TYR A 186 -19.63 -20.41 1.95
N ILE A 187 -20.35 -20.50 0.83
CA ILE A 187 -21.46 -19.59 0.51
C ILE A 187 -22.60 -19.79 1.53
N ALA A 188 -22.97 -21.04 1.81
CA ALA A 188 -23.98 -21.36 2.83
C ALA A 188 -23.56 -20.92 4.24
N GLN A 189 -22.28 -21.10 4.58
CA GLN A 189 -21.72 -20.63 5.85
C GLN A 189 -21.80 -19.10 5.97
N ALA A 190 -21.49 -18.35 4.91
CA ALA A 190 -21.64 -16.89 4.89
C ALA A 190 -23.10 -16.46 5.16
N ARG A 191 -24.07 -17.09 4.49
CA ARG A 191 -25.50 -16.81 4.67
C ARG A 191 -25.95 -17.05 6.12
N THR A 192 -25.48 -18.15 6.72
CA THR A 192 -25.78 -18.50 8.11
C THR A 192 -25.24 -17.44 9.09
N LEU A 193 -24.16 -16.75 8.72
CA LEU A 193 -23.55 -15.65 9.48
C LEU A 193 -24.15 -14.26 9.16
N GLY A 194 -25.25 -14.22 8.39
CA GLY A 194 -26.00 -13.01 8.06
C GLY A 194 -25.41 -12.16 6.93
N TYR A 195 -24.48 -12.71 6.14
CA TYR A 195 -23.96 -12.02 4.94
C TYR A 195 -24.92 -12.14 3.77
N ASN A 196 -25.00 -11.09 2.95
CA ASN A 196 -25.80 -11.11 1.74
C ASN A 196 -25.14 -11.96 0.62
N GLU A 197 -25.84 -12.16 -0.50
CA GLU A 197 -25.35 -12.99 -1.60
C GLU A 197 -24.04 -12.50 -2.24
N GLN A 198 -23.87 -11.19 -2.37
CA GLN A 198 -22.67 -10.59 -2.96
C GLN A 198 -21.47 -10.79 -2.04
N GLU A 199 -21.69 -10.60 -0.73
CA GLU A 199 -20.74 -10.86 0.34
C GLU A 199 -20.36 -12.35 0.42
N ALA A 200 -21.34 -13.25 0.34
CA ALA A 200 -21.10 -14.69 0.30
C ALA A 200 -20.30 -15.10 -0.95
N ALA A 201 -20.63 -14.53 -2.11
CA ALA A 201 -19.97 -14.83 -3.39
C ALA A 201 -18.51 -14.36 -3.43
N ARG A 202 -18.14 -13.33 -2.66
CA ARG A 202 -16.73 -12.87 -2.53
C ARG A 202 -15.94 -13.60 -1.44
N GLY A 203 -16.52 -14.58 -0.77
CA GLY A 203 -15.79 -15.47 0.15
C GLY A 203 -15.84 -15.08 1.63
N GLU A 204 -16.81 -14.27 2.08
CA GLU A 204 -16.93 -13.88 3.50
C GLU A 204 -17.15 -15.07 4.44
N GLY A 205 -17.66 -16.19 3.93
CA GLY A 205 -17.83 -17.46 4.64
C GLY A 205 -16.68 -18.45 4.50
N SER A 206 -15.58 -18.09 3.82
CA SER A 206 -14.41 -18.95 3.65
C SER A 206 -13.38 -18.70 4.75
N PRO A 207 -13.02 -19.72 5.56
CA PRO A 207 -11.89 -19.59 6.48
C PRO A 207 -10.57 -19.28 5.77
N TYR A 208 -10.37 -19.77 4.54
CA TYR A 208 -9.17 -19.40 3.79
C TYR A 208 -9.07 -17.88 3.59
N VAL A 209 -10.19 -17.19 3.38
CA VAL A 209 -10.23 -15.76 3.06
C VAL A 209 -10.33 -14.90 4.33
N MET A 210 -11.23 -15.23 5.26
CA MET A 210 -11.66 -14.35 6.37
C MET A 210 -11.56 -14.95 7.77
N ASN A 211 -10.82 -16.04 7.97
CA ASN A 211 -10.67 -16.62 9.32
C ASN A 211 -10.07 -15.60 10.30
N LEU A 212 -10.59 -15.59 11.53
CA LEU A 212 -10.20 -14.69 12.62
C LEU A 212 -10.48 -13.19 12.35
N ALA A 213 -11.27 -12.85 11.33
CA ALA A 213 -11.60 -11.45 11.01
C ALA A 213 -12.39 -10.72 12.09
N ASP A 214 -13.30 -11.43 12.76
CA ASP A 214 -14.18 -10.91 13.80
C ASP A 214 -14.70 -12.06 14.67
N ALA A 215 -15.47 -11.73 15.70
CA ALA A 215 -16.02 -12.71 16.65
C ALA A 215 -16.84 -13.83 15.99
N LYS A 216 -17.58 -13.54 14.91
CA LYS A 216 -18.41 -14.55 14.24
C LYS A 216 -17.61 -15.43 13.26
N ARG A 217 -16.42 -15.01 12.84
CA ARG A 217 -15.49 -15.76 11.98
C ARG A 217 -14.22 -16.21 12.72
N ASP A 218 -14.27 -16.23 14.04
CA ASP A 218 -13.17 -16.68 14.88
C ASP A 218 -13.23 -18.20 15.08
N SER A 219 -12.36 -18.96 14.43
CA SER A 219 -12.27 -20.42 14.57
C SER A 219 -11.96 -20.91 15.99
N ARG A 220 -11.43 -20.04 16.86
CA ARG A 220 -11.12 -20.38 18.26
C ARG A 220 -12.38 -20.42 19.12
N LYS A 221 -13.45 -19.74 18.69
CA LYS A 221 -14.68 -19.52 19.47
C LYS A 221 -15.93 -20.07 18.77
N ASN A 222 -16.00 -19.95 17.45
CA ASN A 222 -17.15 -20.40 16.67
C ASN A 222 -16.93 -21.83 16.17
N THR A 223 -17.54 -22.80 16.84
CA THR A 223 -17.49 -24.22 16.44
C THR A 223 -18.19 -24.52 15.11
N ASN A 224 -19.06 -23.63 14.66
CA ASN A 224 -19.75 -23.74 13.36
C ASN A 224 -18.97 -23.06 12.22
N TRP A 225 -17.78 -22.50 12.50
CA TRP A 225 -16.88 -21.96 11.49
C TRP A 225 -15.98 -23.08 10.95
N LEU A 226 -16.40 -23.66 9.83
CA LEU A 226 -15.82 -24.88 9.29
C LEU A 226 -15.00 -24.64 8.02
N GLN A 227 -13.96 -25.45 7.86
CA GLN A 227 -13.03 -25.48 6.74
C GLN A 227 -12.95 -26.89 6.12
N ILE A 228 -12.89 -26.93 4.79
CA ILE A 228 -12.52 -28.10 4.01
C ILE A 228 -10.99 -28.08 3.88
N LYS A 229 -10.30 -29.07 4.46
CA LYS A 229 -8.82 -29.09 4.58
C LYS A 229 -8.12 -29.88 3.49
N THR A 230 -8.86 -30.69 2.75
CA THR A 230 -8.34 -31.56 1.69
C THR A 230 -9.25 -31.45 0.47
N ASP A 231 -8.69 -31.71 -0.71
CA ASP A 231 -9.45 -31.77 -1.94
C ASP A 231 -10.62 -32.75 -1.80
N HIS A 232 -11.82 -32.31 -2.18
CA HIS A 232 -13.07 -33.06 -2.04
C HIS A 232 -13.43 -33.51 -0.60
N GLY A 233 -12.79 -32.92 0.42
CA GLY A 233 -13.03 -33.22 1.82
C GLY A 233 -14.37 -32.69 2.35
N LYS A 234 -14.72 -33.12 3.56
CA LYS A 234 -15.90 -32.61 4.28
C LYS A 234 -15.51 -31.40 5.16
N PRO A 235 -16.43 -30.46 5.41
CA PRO A 235 -16.21 -29.39 6.38
C PRO A 235 -15.86 -29.95 7.76
N SER A 236 -14.81 -29.39 8.37
CA SER A 236 -14.31 -29.72 9.71
C SER A 236 -13.90 -28.43 10.43
N SER A 237 -13.48 -28.50 11.70
CA SER A 237 -13.03 -27.31 12.43
C SER A 237 -11.99 -26.51 11.64
N ALA A 238 -12.22 -25.20 11.48
CA ALA A 238 -11.25 -24.33 10.81
C ALA A 238 -9.91 -24.29 11.55
N ASN A 239 -8.83 -24.11 10.80
CA ASN A 239 -7.50 -23.94 11.38
C ASN A 239 -7.38 -22.60 12.14
N LEU A 240 -6.22 -22.36 12.77
CA LEU A 240 -5.95 -21.13 13.52
C LEU A 240 -5.16 -20.10 12.70
N ILE A 241 -5.04 -20.28 11.39
CA ILE A 241 -4.28 -19.38 10.53
C ILE A 241 -5.21 -18.23 10.13
N PRO A 242 -4.79 -16.95 10.29
CA PRO A 242 -5.58 -15.82 9.82
C PRO A 242 -5.94 -15.94 8.34
N GLY A 243 -7.10 -15.38 7.98
CA GLY A 243 -7.56 -15.36 6.60
C GLY A 243 -6.56 -14.67 5.67
N ALA A 244 -6.47 -15.15 4.44
CA ALA A 244 -5.61 -14.60 3.40
C ALA A 244 -5.84 -13.10 3.21
N PHE A 245 -7.09 -12.64 3.24
CA PHE A 245 -7.38 -11.22 3.08
C PHE A 245 -6.85 -10.38 4.26
N LEU A 246 -6.87 -10.92 5.48
CA LEU A 246 -6.28 -10.26 6.65
C LEU A 246 -4.77 -10.12 6.52
N ILE A 247 -4.10 -11.18 6.06
CA ILE A 247 -2.65 -11.17 5.80
C ILE A 247 -2.32 -10.16 4.70
N PHE A 248 -3.04 -10.22 3.57
CA PHE A 248 -2.88 -9.27 2.46
C PHE A 248 -3.03 -7.83 2.91
N SER A 249 -4.05 -7.56 3.72
CA SER A 249 -4.30 -6.23 4.25
C SER A 249 -3.24 -5.79 5.25
N THR A 250 -2.76 -6.70 6.09
CA THR A 250 -1.64 -6.48 7.03
C THR A 250 -0.33 -6.15 6.30
N LEU A 251 -0.10 -6.74 5.14
CA LEU A 251 1.03 -6.41 4.28
C LEU A 251 0.80 -5.15 3.45
N GLY A 252 -0.42 -4.62 3.48
CA GLY A 252 -0.75 -3.36 2.86
C GLY A 252 -1.25 -3.41 1.44
N GLY A 253 -1.88 -4.51 1.06
CA GLY A 253 -2.51 -4.61 -0.25
C GLY A 253 -3.96 -4.09 -0.29
N SER A 254 -4.62 -3.90 0.85
CA SER A 254 -6.04 -3.52 0.92
C SER A 254 -6.23 -2.12 1.48
N ASN A 255 -7.31 -1.47 1.02
CA ASN A 255 -7.75 -0.15 1.49
C ASN A 255 -8.60 -0.23 2.77
N GLY A 256 -8.95 -1.44 3.26
CA GLY A 256 -10.00 -1.67 4.26
C GLY A 256 -9.65 -2.53 5.48
N VAL A 257 -8.40 -2.96 5.67
CA VAL A 257 -7.88 -3.40 6.99
C VAL A 257 -6.43 -2.90 7.16
N SER A 258 -6.27 -1.58 7.25
CA SER A 258 -5.08 -0.84 7.72
C SER A 258 -3.71 -1.57 7.69
N SER A 259 -2.93 -1.36 6.61
CA SER A 259 -1.47 -1.09 6.67
C SER A 259 -0.76 -1.17 5.30
N CYS A 260 -1.06 -0.28 4.35
CA CYS A 260 -0.32 -0.12 3.09
C CYS A 260 1.20 0.10 3.29
N SER A 261 2.02 -0.95 3.17
CA SER A 261 3.47 -0.85 2.98
C SER A 261 3.95 -1.79 1.88
N GLY A 262 4.30 -1.23 0.72
CA GLY A 262 4.87 -2.00 -0.37
C GLY A 262 5.26 -1.17 -1.59
N GLY A 263 6.20 -0.23 -1.41
CA GLY A 263 6.95 0.40 -2.50
C GLY A 263 8.27 0.91 -1.95
N GLY A 264 9.32 0.93 -2.77
CA GLY A 264 10.72 1.17 -2.36
C GLY A 264 10.99 2.53 -1.71
N GLY A 265 12.28 2.88 -1.63
CA GLY A 265 12.74 4.21 -1.21
C GLY A 265 11.91 5.34 -1.82
N ASN A 266 11.85 6.48 -1.11
CA ASN A 266 11.00 7.65 -1.41
C ASN A 266 9.46 7.42 -1.35
N LEU A 267 8.91 6.32 -1.86
CA LEU A 267 7.47 6.04 -1.81
C LEU A 267 6.96 5.69 -0.41
N SER A 268 7.77 4.99 0.40
CA SER A 268 7.46 4.78 1.83
C SER A 268 7.61 6.07 2.67
N ILE A 269 8.46 7.02 2.25
CA ILE A 269 8.54 8.36 2.88
C ILE A 269 7.26 9.14 2.58
N ASN A 270 6.82 9.17 1.32
CA ASN A 270 5.59 9.85 0.90
C ASN A 270 4.38 9.39 1.71
N GLN A 271 4.12 8.08 1.72
CA GLN A 271 2.97 7.54 2.42
C GLN A 271 3.06 7.77 3.93
N THR A 272 4.25 7.65 4.51
CA THR A 272 4.44 7.91 5.94
C THR A 272 4.19 9.38 6.26
N ALA A 273 4.70 10.32 5.46
CA ALA A 273 4.46 11.75 5.64
C ALA A 273 2.96 12.09 5.56
N LEU A 274 2.23 11.51 4.60
CA LEU A 274 0.76 11.67 4.48
C LEU A 274 0.01 11.12 5.70
N ASN A 275 0.46 10.00 6.26
CA ASN A 275 -0.17 9.36 7.43
C ASN A 275 0.08 10.13 8.74
N LEU A 276 1.29 10.70 8.90
CA LEU A 276 1.65 11.42 10.12
C LEU A 276 1.12 12.87 10.10
N ALA A 277 0.98 13.48 8.93
CA ALA A 277 0.49 14.85 8.80
C ALA A 277 -1.04 14.96 8.98
N TRP A 278 -1.49 16.09 9.51
CA TRP A 278 -2.89 16.49 9.43
C TRP A 278 -3.28 16.83 7.99
N PRO A 279 -4.50 16.48 7.53
CA PRO A 279 -4.96 16.81 6.18
C PRO A 279 -5.33 18.29 6.00
N SER A 280 -5.45 19.04 7.10
CA SER A 280 -5.87 20.44 7.15
C SER A 280 -5.07 21.21 8.19
N SER A 281 -4.97 22.53 8.04
CA SER A 281 -4.32 23.40 9.02
C SER A 281 -5.21 23.70 10.24
N GLY A 282 -4.63 24.33 11.28
CA GLY A 282 -5.38 24.88 12.43
C GLY A 282 -5.47 23.99 13.68
N HIS A 283 -4.76 22.86 13.71
CA HIS A 283 -4.71 21.96 14.88
C HIS A 283 -3.65 22.34 15.94
N GLY A 284 -2.84 23.37 15.66
CA GLY A 284 -1.77 23.81 16.55
C GLY A 284 -0.76 22.71 16.86
N ILE A 285 -0.29 22.65 18.11
CA ILE A 285 0.79 21.76 18.56
C ILE A 285 0.35 20.32 18.90
N THR A 286 -0.89 19.95 18.57
CA THR A 286 -1.43 18.62 18.88
C THR A 286 -1.18 17.66 17.72
N PRO A 287 -0.34 16.62 17.91
CA PRO A 287 -0.10 15.64 16.85
C PRO A 287 -1.33 14.75 16.65
N THR A 288 -1.50 14.22 15.43
CA THR A 288 -2.41 13.09 15.20
C THR A 288 -1.99 11.90 16.07
N ASP A 289 -2.90 10.97 16.35
CA ASP A 289 -2.55 9.77 17.14
C ASP A 289 -1.44 8.94 16.47
N ASN A 290 -1.44 8.88 15.14
CA ASN A 290 -0.40 8.18 14.38
C ASN A 290 0.95 8.86 14.49
N TYR A 291 0.97 10.20 14.45
CA TYR A 291 2.19 10.96 14.65
C TYR A 291 2.71 10.84 16.09
N ARG A 292 1.81 10.91 17.08
CA ARG A 292 2.17 10.68 18.50
C ARG A 292 2.82 9.31 18.69
N ASN A 293 2.23 8.26 18.12
CA ASN A 293 2.77 6.91 18.20
C ASN A 293 4.11 6.78 17.48
N ALA A 294 4.25 7.40 16.30
CA ALA A 294 5.52 7.43 15.57
C ALA A 294 6.64 8.11 16.37
N LEU A 295 6.35 9.23 17.04
CA LEU A 295 7.32 9.94 17.89
C LEU A 295 7.82 9.04 19.04
N ILE A 296 6.93 8.27 19.66
CA ILE A 296 7.27 7.34 20.75
C ILE A 296 8.11 6.17 20.23
N GLN A 297 7.66 5.51 19.16
CA GLN A 297 8.32 4.30 18.64
C GLN A 297 9.70 4.58 18.05
N THR A 298 9.87 5.73 17.41
CA THR A 298 11.17 6.15 16.83
C THR A 298 12.11 6.78 17.84
N GLY A 299 11.64 6.99 19.08
CA GLY A 299 12.36 7.69 20.14
C GLY A 299 12.56 9.19 19.89
N VAL A 300 11.95 9.77 18.85
CA VAL A 300 12.05 11.21 18.56
C VAL A 300 11.42 12.04 19.68
N ASN A 301 10.44 11.50 20.41
CA ASN A 301 9.85 12.15 21.59
C ASN A 301 10.84 12.34 22.77
N ARG A 302 12.09 11.90 22.63
CA ARG A 302 13.17 12.06 23.62
C ARG A 302 14.33 12.92 23.08
N LEU A 303 14.19 13.51 21.90
CA LEU A 303 15.24 14.26 21.20
C LEU A 303 14.84 15.73 21.02
N GLY A 304 15.85 16.61 21.03
CA GLY A 304 15.67 18.05 20.83
C GLY A 304 15.11 18.76 22.05
N ASP A 305 14.47 19.91 21.83
CA ASP A 305 13.80 20.66 22.88
C ASP A 305 12.36 20.19 23.12
N ARG A 306 11.64 20.87 24.02
CA ARG A 306 10.25 20.55 24.36
C ARG A 306 9.32 20.49 23.14
N TRP A 307 9.57 21.27 22.11
CA TRP A 307 8.72 21.32 20.92
C TRP A 307 9.04 20.18 19.97
N SER A 308 10.33 19.84 19.81
CA SER A 308 10.76 18.63 19.10
C SER A 308 10.18 17.37 19.74
N MET A 309 10.22 17.24 21.07
CA MET A 309 9.71 16.09 21.80
C MET A 309 8.18 15.89 21.62
N MET A 310 7.44 16.97 21.43
CA MET A 310 6.00 16.96 21.15
C MET A 310 5.67 16.78 19.66
N GLY A 311 6.68 16.80 18.78
CA GLY A 311 6.53 16.75 17.33
C GLY A 311 6.15 18.09 16.68
N ALA A 312 6.12 19.18 17.45
CA ALA A 312 5.87 20.54 16.96
C ALA A 312 7.19 21.21 16.53
N SER A 313 8.00 20.49 15.75
CA SER A 313 9.22 20.99 15.10
C SER A 313 9.38 20.33 13.72
N CYS A 314 9.85 21.10 12.73
CA CYS A 314 9.98 20.66 11.34
C CYS A 314 10.90 19.43 11.19
N ASP A 315 12.04 19.42 11.87
CA ASP A 315 12.99 18.30 11.88
C ASP A 315 12.52 17.10 12.68
N ALA A 316 11.80 17.30 13.79
CA ALA A 316 11.16 16.22 14.53
C ALA A 316 10.13 15.48 13.66
N PHE A 317 9.36 16.23 12.86
CA PHE A 317 8.42 15.64 11.90
C PHE A 317 9.13 14.83 10.82
N VAL A 318 10.14 15.41 10.15
CA VAL A 318 10.88 14.69 9.10
C VAL A 318 11.63 13.48 9.67
N ALA A 319 12.26 13.62 10.84
CA ALA A 319 12.93 12.50 11.51
C ALA A 319 11.95 11.38 11.88
N ALA A 320 10.76 11.72 12.40
CA ALA A 320 9.74 10.73 12.65
C ALA A 320 9.32 10.03 11.36
N VAL A 321 9.05 10.75 10.26
CA VAL A 321 8.70 10.14 8.97
C VAL A 321 9.78 9.16 8.49
N LEU A 322 11.05 9.59 8.47
CA LEU A 322 12.17 8.79 7.95
C LEU A 322 12.46 7.56 8.81
N ARG A 323 12.41 7.70 10.14
CA ARG A 323 12.61 6.57 11.06
C ARG A 323 11.43 5.61 11.06
N PHE A 324 10.21 6.14 11.02
CA PHE A 324 8.97 5.37 11.13
C PHE A 324 8.64 4.60 9.85
N SER A 325 8.95 5.18 8.69
CA SER A 325 8.88 4.48 7.39
C SER A 325 9.85 3.29 7.29
N GLY A 326 10.81 3.18 8.23
CA GLY A 326 11.86 2.18 8.24
C GLY A 326 12.99 2.42 7.24
N ILE A 327 12.90 3.46 6.41
CA ILE A 327 13.89 3.78 5.37
C ILE A 327 15.21 4.24 5.99
N ASP A 328 15.15 5.07 7.03
CA ASP A 328 16.33 5.47 7.77
C ASP A 328 16.05 5.57 9.28
N LYS A 329 16.13 4.42 9.96
CA LYS A 329 15.91 4.29 11.41
C LYS A 329 16.82 5.20 12.26
N ASN A 330 17.92 5.67 11.69
CA ASN A 330 18.93 6.49 12.37
C ASN A 330 18.96 7.93 11.86
N PHE A 331 17.95 8.40 11.12
CA PHE A 331 17.89 9.78 10.64
C PHE A 331 18.03 10.79 11.80
N ALA A 332 18.85 11.82 11.65
CA ALA A 332 19.20 12.70 12.76
C ALA A 332 18.08 13.68 13.14
N CYS A 333 17.93 13.90 14.45
CA CYS A 333 17.17 14.98 15.06
C CYS A 333 17.98 15.50 16.28
N CYS A 334 18.06 16.79 16.58
CA CYS A 334 17.34 17.90 15.96
C CYS A 334 18.29 19.10 15.75
N GLY A 335 18.03 19.90 14.71
CA GLY A 335 18.80 21.09 14.34
C GLY A 335 18.87 21.27 12.83
N VAL A 336 18.13 22.26 12.31
CA VAL A 336 18.09 22.64 10.88
C VAL A 336 18.89 23.90 10.55
N SER A 337 19.65 24.45 11.51
CA SER A 337 20.69 25.43 11.20
C SER A 337 21.77 24.80 10.31
N ASN A 338 22.61 25.60 9.65
CA ASN A 338 23.64 25.08 8.75
C ASN A 338 24.62 24.07 9.41
N SER A 339 24.82 24.18 10.73
CA SER A 339 25.65 23.28 11.54
C SER A 339 24.82 22.34 12.43
N GLY A 340 23.49 22.37 12.30
CA GLY A 340 22.60 21.54 13.10
C GLY A 340 22.64 20.08 12.67
N ALA A 341 22.40 19.18 13.62
CA ALA A 341 22.54 17.73 13.42
C ALA A 341 21.72 17.20 12.23
N THR A 342 20.50 17.69 12.01
CA THR A 342 19.64 17.28 10.90
C THR A 342 20.20 17.79 9.57
N SER A 343 20.58 19.06 9.47
CA SER A 343 21.18 19.62 8.25
C SER A 343 22.49 18.91 7.87
N THR A 344 23.36 18.68 8.85
CA THR A 344 24.62 17.96 8.65
C THR A 344 24.36 16.53 8.20
N TYR A 345 23.37 15.84 8.76
CA TYR A 345 23.03 14.48 8.37
C TYR A 345 22.56 14.39 6.92
N VAL A 346 21.62 15.26 6.51
CA VAL A 346 21.11 15.26 5.13
C VAL A 346 22.25 15.54 4.14
N ARG A 347 23.14 16.49 4.45
CA ARG A 347 24.23 16.89 3.54
C ARG A 347 25.41 15.91 3.51
N ASN A 348 25.73 15.28 4.64
CA ASN A 348 27.02 14.60 4.82
C ASN A 348 26.91 13.09 5.10
N SER A 349 25.72 12.53 5.30
CA SER A 349 25.57 11.08 5.58
C SER A 349 25.90 10.17 4.40
N GLY A 350 26.00 10.73 3.18
CA GLY A 350 26.11 9.96 1.94
C GLY A 350 24.80 9.29 1.51
N LYS A 351 23.72 9.41 2.29
CA LYS A 351 22.43 8.77 2.00
C LYS A 351 21.49 9.58 1.13
N PHE A 352 21.85 10.83 0.85
CA PHE A 352 21.03 11.76 0.09
C PHE A 352 21.84 12.40 -1.03
N ILE A 353 21.19 12.61 -2.17
CA ILE A 353 21.73 13.39 -3.28
C ILE A 353 20.92 14.68 -3.42
N GLU A 354 21.59 15.79 -3.72
CA GLU A 354 20.91 17.03 -4.07
C GLU A 354 20.22 16.86 -5.44
N VAL A 355 18.96 17.29 -5.55
CA VAL A 355 18.15 17.26 -6.77
C VAL A 355 17.59 18.65 -7.05
N GLU A 356 17.13 18.88 -8.28
CA GLU A 356 16.51 20.15 -8.64
C GLU A 356 15.21 20.36 -7.83
N ASN A 357 15.12 21.49 -7.13
CA ASN A 357 13.94 21.87 -6.34
C ASN A 357 12.90 22.56 -7.23
N ARG A 358 12.29 21.82 -8.15
CA ARG A 358 11.27 22.31 -9.08
C ARG A 358 10.11 21.32 -9.20
N GLN A 359 8.90 21.85 -9.38
CA GLN A 359 7.72 21.03 -9.69
C GLN A 359 7.97 20.23 -10.98
N GLY A 360 7.81 18.90 -10.92
CA GLY A 360 8.14 17.96 -12.00
C GLY A 360 9.49 17.27 -11.86
N SER A 361 10.49 17.90 -11.22
CA SER A 361 11.79 17.29 -10.92
C SER A 361 11.81 16.59 -9.55
N LEU A 362 11.02 17.13 -8.61
CA LEU A 362 10.77 16.54 -7.31
C LEU A 362 9.99 15.23 -7.45
N LYS A 363 10.37 14.24 -6.64
CA LYS A 363 9.64 12.98 -6.49
C LYS A 363 9.09 12.86 -5.08
N PRO A 364 7.94 12.20 -4.90
CA PRO A 364 7.38 11.97 -3.57
C PRO A 364 8.42 11.39 -2.61
N GLY A 365 8.56 11.99 -1.43
CA GLY A 365 9.56 11.63 -0.42
C GLY A 365 10.87 12.44 -0.47
N ASP A 366 11.09 13.29 -1.48
CA ASP A 366 12.21 14.22 -1.49
C ASP A 366 12.10 15.23 -0.34
N ILE A 367 13.23 15.50 0.31
CA ILE A 367 13.34 16.45 1.42
C ILE A 367 13.74 17.81 0.86
N ARG A 368 13.00 18.87 1.20
CA ARG A 368 13.45 20.24 0.98
C ARG A 368 14.04 20.77 2.28
N LEU A 369 15.27 21.27 2.22
CA LEU A 369 16.03 21.78 3.35
C LEU A 369 16.54 23.20 3.06
N SER A 370 16.32 24.10 4.01
CA SER A 370 16.90 25.45 4.05
C SER A 370 17.50 25.70 5.45
N SER A 371 18.26 26.79 5.59
CA SER A 371 18.77 27.18 6.92
C SER A 371 17.61 27.64 7.79
N GLY A 372 17.13 26.77 8.68
CA GLY A 372 16.01 27.04 9.58
C GLY A 372 14.72 26.27 9.27
N HIS A 373 14.65 25.49 8.18
CA HIS A 373 13.46 24.69 7.88
C HIS A 373 13.76 23.41 7.09
N ILE A 374 12.98 22.37 7.36
CA ILE A 374 13.01 21.10 6.62
C ILE A 374 11.57 20.62 6.40
N GLU A 375 11.28 20.16 5.20
CA GLU A 375 9.94 19.69 4.80
C GLU A 375 10.05 18.56 3.76
N ILE A 376 8.95 17.85 3.52
CA ILE A 376 8.91 16.73 2.57
C ILE A 376 7.97 17.09 1.43
N TYR A 377 8.44 16.93 0.19
CA TYR A 377 7.57 16.92 -0.97
C TYR A 377 6.78 15.62 -1.00
N VAL A 378 5.46 15.72 -1.04
CA VAL A 378 4.54 14.58 -1.04
C VAL A 378 3.56 14.70 -2.19
N GLU A 379 3.04 13.57 -2.66
CA GLU A 379 1.96 13.55 -3.65
C GLU A 379 0.74 12.82 -3.06
N GLN A 380 -0.40 13.49 -3.12
CA GLN A 380 -1.70 12.95 -2.72
C GLN A 380 -2.64 13.01 -3.92
N ASN A 381 -3.14 11.87 -4.39
CA ASN A 381 -4.02 11.77 -5.55
C ASN A 381 -3.42 12.40 -6.82
N GLY A 382 -2.12 12.21 -7.06
CA GLY A 382 -1.39 12.80 -8.19
C GLY A 382 -1.11 14.30 -8.07
N VAL A 383 -1.48 14.93 -6.93
CA VAL A 383 -1.24 16.36 -6.69
C VAL A 383 -0.08 16.55 -5.72
N GLY A 384 0.96 17.26 -6.17
CA GLY A 384 2.10 17.67 -5.36
C GLY A 384 1.70 18.60 -4.22
N LYS A 385 2.22 18.31 -3.03
CA LYS A 385 1.98 19.01 -1.77
C LYS A 385 3.26 19.04 -0.93
N ILE A 386 3.20 19.76 0.19
CA ILE A 386 4.27 19.82 1.18
C ILE A 386 3.76 19.28 2.52
N ALA A 387 4.47 18.32 3.11
CA ALA A 387 4.26 17.89 4.48
C ALA A 387 5.30 18.58 5.38
N SER A 388 4.85 19.41 6.30
CA SER A 388 5.74 20.24 7.15
C SER A 388 5.14 20.48 8.54
N ALA A 389 6.01 20.70 9.52
CA ALA A 389 5.67 21.15 10.88
C ALA A 389 6.38 22.49 11.17
N SER A 390 5.97 23.21 12.22
CA SER A 390 6.62 24.48 12.58
C SER A 390 6.95 24.54 14.06
N HIS A 391 8.19 24.94 14.35
CA HIS A 391 8.75 24.97 15.68
C HIS A 391 7.89 25.82 16.63
N GLY A 392 7.27 25.20 17.64
CA GLY A 392 6.48 25.86 18.67
C GLY A 392 5.10 26.35 18.22
N SER A 393 4.72 26.09 16.97
CA SER A 393 3.48 26.57 16.37
C SER A 393 2.54 25.43 15.95
N ARG A 394 3.04 24.44 15.19
CA ARG A 394 2.21 23.34 14.69
C ARG A 394 2.96 22.02 14.51
N THR A 395 2.26 20.92 14.69
CA THR A 395 2.71 19.57 14.28
C THR A 395 2.58 19.40 12.75
N GLY A 396 2.97 18.23 12.24
CA GLY A 396 2.96 17.98 10.79
C GLY A 396 1.58 18.17 10.15
N GLU A 397 1.53 18.90 9.04
CA GLU A 397 0.32 19.11 8.24
C GLU A 397 0.63 19.17 6.75
N LEU A 398 -0.40 18.93 5.93
CA LEU A 398 -0.33 19.02 4.48
C LEU A 398 -0.65 20.44 4.01
N LEU A 399 0.26 20.99 3.23
CA LEU A 399 0.18 22.31 2.63
C LEU A 399 0.14 22.20 1.10
N PRO A 400 -0.46 23.19 0.41
CA PRO A 400 -0.27 23.34 -1.03
C PRO A 400 1.22 23.37 -1.39
N PHE A 401 1.58 22.79 -2.53
CA PHE A 401 2.92 22.98 -3.07
C PHE A 401 3.17 24.46 -3.36
N TYR A 402 4.37 24.93 -3.06
CA TYR A 402 4.82 26.27 -3.36
C TYR A 402 6.25 26.22 -3.88
N ASP A 403 6.48 26.85 -5.04
CA ASP A 403 7.81 27.00 -5.59
C ASP A 403 8.60 27.99 -4.72
N ASN A 404 9.68 27.50 -4.15
CA ASN A 404 10.64 28.33 -3.42
C ASN A 404 12.05 27.76 -3.61
N SER A 405 12.37 27.51 -4.88
CA SER A 405 13.67 27.01 -5.37
C SER A 405 14.86 27.87 -4.94
N SER A 406 14.65 29.18 -4.71
CA SER A 406 15.69 30.10 -4.24
C SER A 406 16.06 29.96 -2.76
N THR A 407 15.15 29.42 -1.94
CA THR A 407 15.36 29.31 -0.48
C THR A 407 15.69 27.87 -0.05
N PHE A 408 15.08 26.88 -0.69
CA PHE A 408 15.25 25.47 -0.35
C PHE A 408 16.11 24.74 -1.38
N LYS A 409 17.01 23.90 -0.89
CA LYS A 409 17.64 22.84 -1.66
C LYS A 409 16.84 21.55 -1.47
N ALA A 410 16.69 20.75 -2.53
CA ALA A 410 15.99 19.48 -2.46
C ALA A 410 16.98 18.31 -2.43
N TYR A 411 16.63 17.27 -1.68
CA TYR A 411 17.47 16.11 -1.41
C TYR A 411 16.65 14.83 -1.56
N ARG A 412 17.15 13.88 -2.35
CA ARG A 412 16.54 12.57 -2.58
C ARG A 412 17.29 11.49 -1.83
N PHE A 413 16.57 10.64 -1.11
CA PHE A 413 17.17 9.50 -0.44
C PHE A 413 17.63 8.43 -1.46
N ILE A 414 18.85 7.93 -1.30
CA ILE A 414 19.46 6.89 -2.16
C ILE A 414 19.90 5.64 -1.38
N GLY A 415 19.80 5.62 -0.05
CA GLY A 415 20.27 4.51 0.79
C GLY A 415 21.75 4.60 1.16
N ASN A 416 22.29 3.57 1.80
CA ASN A 416 23.73 3.49 2.06
C ASN A 416 24.46 3.13 0.77
N THR A 417 25.03 4.11 0.08
CA THR A 417 26.03 3.87 -0.97
C THR A 417 27.42 3.82 -0.34
N ASN A 418 27.67 2.79 0.47
CA ASN A 418 29.05 2.30 0.57
C ASN A 418 29.20 1.29 -0.55
N ILE A 419 30.11 1.59 -1.47
CA ILE A 419 30.52 0.76 -2.62
C ILE A 419 30.77 -0.68 -2.18
#